data_AF-A0A1M5ACW8-F1
#
_entry.id   AF-A0A1M5ACW8-F1
#
_cell.length_a   1.000
_cell.length_b   1.000
_cell.length_c   1.000
_cell.angle_alpha   90.00
_cell.angle_beta   90.00
_cell.angle_gamma   90.00
#
_symmetry.space_group_name_H-M   'P 1'
#
loop_
_entity.id
_entity.type
_entity.pdbx_description
1 polymer ?
#
loop_
_entity_poly.entity_id
_entity_poly.type
_entity_poly.pdbx_seq_one_letter_code
_entity_poly.pdbx_strand_id
1 'polypeptide(L)'
;MFVVRHVVVAVAAVGLLMAWWFPAPVLIRLESVDWQERLEAQKRRGAVYPGASLERKPRSMAEFVAAETAGRVTDAKDPAWIGVFRDVEARGVDYREPGSAPLSSLPGRHGYVALQEGEGSRYLEYRRIGAEDFRFYSILAHLQYPLREYWPHFLAAAAVVLAALAVPLGSPGIVETSSAAQGFRWSAFLAAVFAGMTAWPFVYGTGGSGAAYASILVGGVFFFGALAGMGLFGRQIILLREMAAGRHLAHFTYEPEEWLRYVRWNFGQEIERKKALWFLIFAVSLVVGLGFMIALRDAASVGVFAVLMGLMAVLWLLAVGLPRLTRRRDLHRPGQVYVGRRGVYLNGTVHSWGMLGSRLESVRMENAPLPHILLVYSVLMMSGRILYLFRHRVSVRIPVPRGQDGTAVVRALRKEAHGT
;
A
#
# COMPACT_ATOMS: atom_id res chain seq x y z
N MET A 1 3.92 24.30 -4.94
CA MET A 1 2.73 23.70 -5.58
C MET A 1 2.94 22.25 -6.01
N PHE A 2 3.98 21.91 -6.79
CA PHE A 2 4.17 20.56 -7.34
C PHE A 2 4.11 19.38 -6.34
N VAL A 3 4.73 19.52 -5.16
CA VAL A 3 4.72 18.51 -4.09
C VAL A 3 3.31 18.23 -3.57
N VAL A 4 2.55 19.30 -3.31
CA VAL A 4 1.18 19.23 -2.77
C VAL A 4 0.26 18.48 -3.72
N ARG A 5 0.37 18.74 -5.03
CA ARG A 5 -0.42 18.05 -6.07
C ARG A 5 -0.30 16.52 -5.98
N HIS A 6 0.92 15.98 -5.83
CA HIS A 6 1.12 14.53 -5.79
C HIS A 6 0.59 13.90 -4.51
N VAL A 7 0.70 14.60 -3.37
CA VAL A 7 0.10 14.14 -2.11
C VAL A 7 -1.42 14.10 -2.23
N VAL A 8 -2.03 15.18 -2.75
CA VAL A 8 -3.49 15.27 -2.94
C VAL A 8 -3.98 14.17 -3.88
N VAL A 9 -3.31 13.95 -5.01
CA VAL A 9 -3.67 12.87 -5.96
C VAL A 9 -3.53 11.50 -5.30
N ALA A 10 -2.44 11.24 -4.58
CA ALA A 10 -2.26 9.96 -3.90
C ALA A 10 -3.36 9.68 -2.87
N VAL A 11 -3.69 10.67 -2.05
CA VAL A 11 -4.78 10.58 -1.06
C VAL A 11 -6.13 10.39 -1.75
N ALA A 12 -6.41 11.14 -2.82
CA ALA A 12 -7.65 10.99 -3.59
C ALA A 12 -7.77 9.59 -4.23
N ALA A 13 -6.69 9.07 -4.81
CA ALA A 13 -6.68 7.73 -5.40
C ALA A 13 -6.95 6.64 -4.37
N VAL A 14 -6.31 6.71 -3.20
CA VAL A 14 -6.55 5.76 -2.10
C VAL A 14 -7.96 5.92 -1.53
N GLY A 15 -8.44 7.15 -1.35
CA GLY A 15 -9.80 7.43 -0.90
C GLY A 15 -10.86 6.86 -1.85
N LEU A 16 -10.69 7.01 -3.17
CA LEU A 16 -11.57 6.41 -4.18
C LEU A 16 -11.56 4.88 -4.10
N LEU A 17 -10.38 4.28 -3.96
CA LEU A 17 -10.26 2.83 -3.81
C LEU A 17 -10.94 2.32 -2.53
N MET A 18 -10.78 3.04 -1.42
CA MET A 18 -11.44 2.71 -0.15
C MET A 18 -12.95 2.92 -0.22
N ALA A 19 -13.43 3.95 -0.91
CA ALA A 19 -14.86 4.19 -1.09
C ALA A 19 -15.51 3.13 -1.98
N TRP A 20 -14.81 2.62 -3.00
CA TRP A 20 -15.32 1.54 -3.87
C TRP A 20 -15.65 0.23 -3.12
N TRP A 21 -14.94 -0.02 -2.02
CA TRP A 21 -15.12 -1.19 -1.17
C TRP A 21 -15.85 -0.87 0.13
N PHE A 22 -16.29 0.37 0.36
CA PHE A 22 -16.90 0.77 1.62
C PHE A 22 -18.20 -0.02 1.88
N PRO A 23 -18.27 -0.82 2.95
CA PRO A 23 -19.40 -1.70 3.17
C PRO A 23 -20.59 -0.92 3.75
N ALA A 24 -21.81 -1.41 3.51
CA ALA A 24 -22.97 -0.94 4.28
C ALA A 24 -22.71 -1.17 5.78
N PRO A 25 -22.95 -0.18 6.65
CA PRO A 25 -22.61 -0.30 8.07
C PRO A 25 -23.45 -1.38 8.77
N VAL A 26 -24.73 -1.49 8.40
CA VAL A 26 -25.69 -2.46 8.93
C VAL A 26 -26.68 -2.81 7.83
N LEU A 27 -27.02 -4.10 7.71
CA LEU A 27 -28.15 -4.59 6.93
C LEU A 27 -29.14 -5.30 7.85
N ILE A 28 -30.41 -5.36 7.44
CA ILE A 28 -31.43 -6.16 8.10
C ILE A 28 -31.64 -7.43 7.28
N ARG A 29 -31.31 -8.57 7.86
CA ARG A 29 -31.67 -9.88 7.33
C ARG A 29 -33.09 -10.20 7.78
N LEU A 30 -33.92 -10.55 6.81
CA LEU A 30 -35.29 -11.01 7.00
C LEU A 30 -35.37 -12.47 6.58
N GLU A 31 -36.04 -13.28 7.39
CA GLU A 31 -36.25 -14.70 7.12
C GLU A 31 -37.66 -15.09 7.54
N SER A 32 -38.32 -15.91 6.73
CA SER A 32 -39.61 -16.49 7.10
C SER A 32 -39.43 -17.49 8.24
N VAL A 33 -40.33 -17.45 9.21
CA VAL A 33 -40.24 -18.34 10.38
C VAL A 33 -41.15 -19.54 10.19
N ASP A 34 -40.55 -20.71 9.99
CA ASP A 34 -41.26 -21.99 10.16
C ASP A 34 -41.21 -22.40 11.64
N TRP A 35 -42.27 -22.07 12.37
CA TRP A 35 -42.39 -22.39 13.79
C TRP A 35 -42.44 -23.90 14.06
N GLN A 36 -42.97 -24.68 13.12
CA GLN A 36 -43.03 -26.13 13.23
C GLN A 36 -41.63 -26.73 13.13
N GLU A 37 -40.85 -26.31 12.14
CA GLU A 37 -39.46 -26.75 12.00
C GLU A 37 -38.62 -26.35 13.23
N ARG A 38 -38.76 -25.11 13.73
CA ARG A 38 -38.04 -24.65 14.93
C ARG A 38 -38.38 -25.46 16.18
N LEU A 39 -39.66 -25.77 16.39
CA LEU A 39 -40.11 -26.59 17.51
C LEU A 39 -39.52 -28.00 17.43
N GLU A 40 -39.55 -28.62 16.24
CA GLU A 40 -38.97 -29.95 16.02
C GLU A 40 -37.44 -29.94 16.18
N ALA A 41 -36.75 -28.91 15.69
CA ALA A 41 -35.32 -28.73 15.89
C ALA A 41 -34.95 -28.58 17.37
N GLN A 42 -35.77 -27.86 18.15
CA GLN A 42 -35.58 -27.72 19.60
C GLN A 42 -35.75 -29.08 20.32
N LYS A 43 -36.78 -29.86 19.96
CA LYS A 43 -36.99 -31.22 20.49
C LYS A 43 -35.79 -32.13 20.18
N ARG A 44 -35.28 -32.10 18.94
CA ARG A 44 -34.10 -32.87 18.52
C ARG A 44 -32.85 -32.50 19.33
N ARG A 45 -32.60 -31.20 19.56
CA ARG A 45 -31.45 -30.75 20.39
C ARG A 45 -31.57 -31.23 21.83
N GLY A 46 -32.78 -31.22 22.39
CA GLY A 46 -33.04 -31.76 23.73
C GLY A 46 -32.76 -33.26 23.85
N ALA A 47 -32.93 -34.03 22.77
CA ALA A 47 -32.62 -35.46 22.74
C ALA A 47 -31.11 -35.77 22.70
N VAL A 48 -30.27 -34.87 22.18
CA VAL A 48 -28.82 -35.08 22.02
C VAL A 48 -28.04 -34.83 23.32
N TYR A 49 -28.59 -34.07 24.28
CA TYR A 49 -27.97 -33.79 25.58
C TYR A 49 -28.80 -34.39 26.71
N PRO A 50 -28.52 -35.64 27.16
CA PRO A 50 -29.37 -36.40 28.08
C PRO A 50 -29.55 -35.79 29.48
N GLY A 51 -28.85 -34.70 29.81
CA GLY A 51 -28.97 -33.97 31.08
C GLY A 51 -29.76 -32.66 31.00
N ALA A 52 -30.16 -32.21 29.80
CA ALA A 52 -30.96 -30.99 29.60
C ALA A 52 -32.48 -31.26 29.50
N SER A 53 -32.87 -32.55 29.55
CA SER A 53 -34.22 -33.05 29.35
C SER A 53 -35.07 -33.13 30.63
N LEU A 54 -34.62 -32.56 31.76
CA LEU A 54 -35.40 -32.55 32.98
C LEU A 54 -36.58 -31.56 32.87
N GLU A 55 -37.75 -32.13 32.58
CA GLU A 55 -39.09 -31.62 32.91
C GLU A 55 -39.65 -30.38 32.19
N ARG A 56 -39.39 -30.19 30.89
CA ARG A 56 -40.25 -29.28 30.11
C ARG A 56 -41.48 -30.03 29.59
N LYS A 57 -42.65 -29.77 30.21
CA LYS A 57 -43.97 -30.19 29.70
C LYS A 57 -44.07 -29.86 28.19
N PRO A 58 -44.69 -30.73 27.37
CA PRO A 58 -44.92 -30.45 25.96
C PRO A 58 -45.69 -29.14 25.84
N ARG A 59 -45.05 -28.11 25.29
CA ARG A 59 -45.69 -26.82 25.03
C ARG A 59 -46.54 -26.94 23.78
N SER A 60 -47.71 -26.32 23.79
CA SER A 60 -48.48 -26.14 22.55
C SER A 60 -47.72 -25.23 21.58
N MET A 61 -48.04 -25.28 20.28
CA MET A 61 -47.41 -24.40 19.30
C MET A 61 -47.61 -22.92 19.67
N ALA A 62 -48.81 -22.55 20.11
CA ALA A 62 -49.13 -21.19 20.54
C ALA A 62 -48.27 -20.74 21.74
N GLU A 63 -48.10 -21.60 22.75
CA GLU A 63 -47.22 -21.32 23.89
C GLU A 63 -45.75 -21.20 23.47
N PHE A 64 -45.31 -22.02 22.52
CA PHE A 64 -43.95 -21.96 21.99
C PHE A 64 -43.70 -20.64 21.25
N VAL A 65 -44.59 -20.26 20.33
CA VAL A 65 -44.51 -19.00 19.59
C VAL A 65 -44.58 -17.80 20.54
N ALA A 66 -45.52 -17.80 21.49
CA ALA A 66 -45.63 -16.73 22.47
C ALA A 66 -44.37 -16.60 23.34
N ALA A 67 -43.76 -17.72 23.73
CA ALA A 67 -42.53 -17.71 24.51
C ALA A 67 -41.31 -17.22 23.70
N GLU A 68 -41.16 -17.62 22.44
CA GLU A 68 -40.06 -17.17 21.58
C GLU A 68 -40.20 -15.70 21.18
N THR A 69 -41.43 -15.23 20.96
CA THR A 69 -41.69 -13.88 20.48
C THR A 69 -41.89 -12.84 21.58
N ALA A 70 -42.00 -13.26 22.85
CA ALA A 70 -42.29 -12.41 24.00
C ALA A 70 -41.41 -11.14 24.04
N GLY A 71 -42.06 -9.97 24.02
CA GLY A 71 -41.39 -8.66 24.08
C GLY A 71 -40.57 -8.27 22.85
N ARG A 72 -40.63 -9.05 21.76
CA ARG A 72 -39.84 -8.84 20.53
C ARG A 72 -40.69 -8.76 19.25
N VAL A 73 -42.02 -8.70 19.36
CA VAL A 73 -42.93 -8.57 18.21
C VAL A 73 -43.18 -7.10 17.88
N THR A 74 -43.12 -6.78 16.59
CA THR A 74 -43.63 -5.54 16.02
C THR A 74 -44.79 -5.86 15.08
N ASP A 75 -45.94 -5.21 15.26
CA ASP A 75 -47.09 -5.41 14.39
C ASP A 75 -46.87 -4.72 13.04
N ALA A 76 -47.08 -5.45 11.94
CA ALA A 76 -47.00 -4.95 10.57
C ALA A 76 -48.21 -4.06 10.21
N LYS A 77 -48.28 -2.85 10.77
CA LYS A 77 -49.37 -1.89 10.49
C LYS A 77 -49.25 -1.20 9.13
N ASP A 78 -48.04 -1.10 8.59
CA ASP A 78 -47.77 -0.50 7.29
C ASP A 78 -48.12 -1.50 6.16
N PRO A 79 -49.00 -1.16 5.20
CA PRO A 79 -49.32 -2.01 4.05
C PRO A 79 -48.09 -2.45 3.23
N ALA A 80 -46.99 -1.71 3.28
CA ALA A 80 -45.74 -2.07 2.60
C ALA A 80 -45.16 -3.42 3.09
N TRP A 81 -45.48 -3.85 4.31
CA TRP A 81 -45.07 -5.16 4.83
C TRP A 81 -45.58 -6.32 3.98
N ILE A 82 -46.75 -6.19 3.34
CA ILE A 82 -47.31 -7.25 2.48
C ILE A 82 -46.32 -7.61 1.35
N GLY A 83 -45.73 -6.59 0.72
CA GLY A 83 -44.71 -6.78 -0.30
C GLY A 83 -43.45 -7.45 0.25
N VAL A 84 -42.98 -7.00 1.42
CA VAL A 84 -41.80 -7.56 2.09
C VAL A 84 -41.99 -9.04 2.43
N PHE A 85 -43.13 -9.41 3.01
CA PHE A 85 -43.45 -10.82 3.33
C PHE A 85 -43.44 -11.68 2.08
N ARG A 86 -44.13 -11.26 1.02
CA ARG A 86 -44.15 -11.98 -0.25
C ARG A 86 -42.74 -12.16 -0.83
N ASP A 87 -41.92 -11.12 -0.81
CA ASP A 87 -40.56 -11.15 -1.35
C ASP A 87 -39.61 -12.06 -0.56
N VAL A 88 -39.77 -12.11 0.78
CA VAL A 88 -38.99 -12.98 1.67
C VAL A 88 -39.44 -14.43 1.53
N GLU A 89 -40.75 -14.70 1.52
CA GLU A 89 -41.29 -16.05 1.33
C GLU A 89 -40.85 -16.66 -0.01
N ALA A 90 -40.81 -15.86 -1.08
CA ALA A 90 -40.36 -16.32 -2.39
C ALA A 90 -38.85 -16.66 -2.45
N ARG A 91 -38.03 -15.99 -1.64
CA ARG A 91 -36.55 -16.10 -1.68
C ARG A 91 -35.96 -16.84 -0.47
N GLY A 92 -36.78 -17.15 0.54
CA GLY A 92 -36.38 -17.67 1.85
C GLY A 92 -35.74 -16.60 2.74
N VAL A 93 -34.74 -15.89 2.24
CA VAL A 93 -34.01 -14.84 2.97
C VAL A 93 -33.90 -13.59 2.11
N ASP A 94 -34.12 -12.43 2.72
CA ASP A 94 -33.92 -11.12 2.09
C ASP A 94 -33.01 -10.24 2.95
N TYR A 95 -32.30 -9.32 2.30
CA TYR A 95 -31.46 -8.33 2.98
C TYR A 95 -31.89 -6.93 2.55
N ARG A 96 -32.14 -6.05 3.52
CA ARG A 96 -32.58 -4.68 3.24
C ARG A 96 -31.85 -3.66 4.09
N GLU A 97 -31.79 -2.43 3.59
CA GLU A 97 -31.21 -1.31 4.32
C GLU A 97 -32.12 -0.90 5.48
N PRO A 98 -31.56 -0.62 6.68
CA PRO A 98 -32.35 -0.22 7.84
C PRO A 98 -33.17 1.05 7.65
N GLY A 99 -32.77 1.95 6.74
CA GLY A 99 -33.47 3.21 6.48
C GLY A 99 -34.69 3.08 5.58
N SER A 100 -34.87 1.95 4.89
CA SER A 100 -35.99 1.74 3.97
C SER A 100 -37.29 1.51 4.75
N ALA A 101 -38.39 2.15 4.31
CA ALA A 101 -39.71 1.80 4.83
C ALA A 101 -40.11 0.39 4.35
N PRO A 102 -40.78 -0.43 5.17
CA PRO A 102 -41.24 -0.17 6.54
C PRO A 102 -40.22 -0.57 7.64
N LEU A 103 -38.97 -0.85 7.28
CA LEU A 103 -37.96 -1.38 8.19
C LEU A 103 -37.36 -0.36 9.15
N SER A 104 -37.45 0.93 8.83
CA SER A 104 -36.96 2.01 9.68
C SER A 104 -37.64 2.10 11.05
N SER A 105 -38.84 1.51 11.20
CA SER A 105 -39.56 1.46 12.48
C SER A 105 -39.19 0.27 13.38
N LEU A 106 -38.35 -0.66 12.90
CA LEU A 106 -38.05 -1.88 13.65
C LEU A 106 -37.16 -1.62 14.88
N PRO A 107 -37.60 -1.99 16.09
CA PRO A 107 -36.82 -1.78 17.32
C PRO A 107 -35.67 -2.79 17.45
N GLY A 108 -34.62 -2.41 18.18
CA GLY A 108 -33.58 -3.34 18.62
C GLY A 108 -32.75 -4.00 17.49
N ARG A 109 -31.97 -5.03 17.86
CA ARG A 109 -31.08 -5.77 16.94
C ARG A 109 -31.70 -7.03 16.35
N HIS A 110 -32.70 -7.59 17.01
CA HIS A 110 -33.38 -8.83 16.62
C HIS A 110 -34.82 -8.77 17.13
N GLY A 111 -35.73 -9.31 16.34
CA GLY A 111 -37.12 -9.45 16.71
C GLY A 111 -37.95 -10.12 15.63
N TYR A 112 -39.26 -10.01 15.79
CA TYR A 112 -40.24 -10.59 14.89
C TYR A 112 -41.19 -9.52 14.39
N VAL A 113 -41.59 -9.63 13.13
CA VAL A 113 -42.67 -8.84 12.55
C VAL A 113 -43.86 -9.76 12.38
N ALA A 114 -45.01 -9.38 12.93
CA ALA A 114 -46.25 -10.14 12.79
C ALA A 114 -47.18 -9.46 11.77
N LEU A 115 -47.58 -10.20 10.73
CA LEU A 115 -48.59 -9.78 9.77
C LEU A 115 -49.87 -10.57 10.03
N GLN A 116 -50.95 -9.85 10.36
CA GLN A 116 -52.27 -10.44 10.58
C GLN A 116 -52.96 -10.69 9.23
N GLU A 117 -53.37 -11.93 8.96
CA GLU A 117 -54.08 -12.31 7.74
C GLU A 117 -55.21 -13.30 8.08
N GLY A 118 -56.45 -12.80 8.13
CA GLY A 118 -57.60 -13.59 8.56
C GLY A 118 -57.51 -13.99 10.03
N GLU A 119 -57.65 -15.29 10.31
CA GLU A 119 -57.51 -15.87 11.67
C GLU A 119 -56.07 -16.26 12.03
N GLY A 120 -55.13 -16.12 11.09
CA GLY A 120 -53.72 -16.48 11.27
C GLY A 120 -52.79 -15.27 11.36
N SER A 121 -51.64 -15.47 11.99
CA SER A 121 -50.53 -14.50 11.97
C SER A 121 -49.31 -15.12 11.30
N ARG A 122 -48.74 -14.43 10.31
CA ARG A 122 -47.45 -14.78 9.72
C ARG A 122 -46.33 -14.03 10.43
N TYR A 123 -45.15 -14.64 10.51
CA TYR A 123 -44.00 -14.07 11.19
C TYR A 123 -42.77 -14.02 10.28
N LEU A 124 -42.13 -12.85 10.24
CA LEU A 124 -40.75 -12.71 9.77
C LEU A 124 -39.83 -12.49 10.96
N GLU A 125 -38.72 -13.19 11.00
CA GLU A 125 -37.62 -12.86 11.88
C GLU A 125 -36.74 -11.82 11.21
N TYR A 126 -36.41 -10.74 11.94
CA TYR A 126 -35.44 -9.77 11.48
C TYR A 126 -34.21 -9.77 12.39
N ARG A 127 -33.04 -9.59 11.78
CA ARG A 127 -31.77 -9.44 12.49
C ARG A 127 -30.92 -8.35 11.83
N ARG A 128 -30.44 -7.40 12.62
CA ARG A 128 -29.44 -6.43 12.20
C ARG A 128 -28.07 -7.11 12.16
N ILE A 129 -27.44 -7.10 11.00
CA ILE A 129 -26.14 -7.71 10.73
C ILE A 129 -25.15 -6.58 10.42
N GLY A 130 -24.05 -6.53 11.17
CA GLY A 130 -22.96 -5.59 10.92
C GLY A 130 -22.07 -6.03 9.77
N ALA A 131 -21.28 -5.10 9.21
CA ALA A 131 -20.37 -5.36 8.09
C ALA A 131 -19.37 -6.51 8.39
N GLU A 132 -18.97 -6.67 9.64
CA GLU A 132 -18.06 -7.71 10.13
C GLU A 132 -18.58 -9.14 9.87
N ASP A 133 -19.89 -9.28 9.80
CA ASP A 133 -20.58 -10.57 9.68
C ASP A 133 -20.96 -10.90 8.24
N PHE A 134 -20.86 -9.95 7.29
CA PHE A 134 -21.30 -10.14 5.89
C PHE A 134 -20.65 -11.35 5.20
N ARG A 135 -19.44 -11.74 5.59
CA ARG A 135 -18.74 -12.91 5.06
C ARG A 135 -19.43 -14.25 5.35
N PHE A 136 -20.33 -14.29 6.33
CA PHE A 136 -21.07 -15.49 6.72
C PHE A 136 -22.42 -15.62 6.00
N TYR A 137 -22.77 -14.64 5.16
CA TYR A 137 -24.07 -14.55 4.51
C TYR A 137 -23.90 -14.32 3.00
N SER A 138 -24.79 -14.91 2.20
CA SER A 138 -24.83 -14.72 0.75
C SER A 138 -25.54 -13.40 0.40
N ILE A 139 -24.93 -12.26 0.72
CA ILE A 139 -25.48 -10.92 0.48
C ILE A 139 -25.14 -10.45 -0.94
N LEU A 140 -26.08 -9.80 -1.62
CA LEU A 140 -25.85 -9.22 -2.94
C LEU A 140 -24.81 -8.08 -2.87
N ALA A 141 -23.90 -8.04 -3.84
CA ALA A 141 -22.77 -7.11 -3.83
C ALA A 141 -23.17 -5.62 -3.79
N HIS A 142 -24.31 -5.24 -4.38
CA HIS A 142 -24.79 -3.84 -4.36
C HIS A 142 -25.31 -3.44 -2.98
N LEU A 143 -25.91 -4.35 -2.21
CA LEU A 143 -26.29 -4.11 -0.82
C LEU A 143 -25.08 -4.12 0.11
N GLN A 144 -24.11 -4.99 -0.19
CA GLN A 144 -22.87 -5.07 0.57
C GLN A 144 -22.05 -3.80 0.42
N TYR A 145 -21.99 -3.23 -0.79
CA TYR A 145 -21.17 -2.06 -1.15
C TYR A 145 -22.02 -1.00 -1.86
N PRO A 146 -22.82 -0.21 -1.12
CA PRO A 146 -23.83 0.68 -1.70
C PRO A 146 -23.22 1.74 -2.61
N LEU A 147 -21.97 2.15 -2.37
CA LEU A 147 -21.30 3.14 -3.21
C LEU A 147 -21.03 2.65 -4.64
N ARG A 148 -21.06 1.35 -4.92
CA ARG A 148 -20.81 0.82 -6.28
C ARG A 148 -21.88 1.19 -7.28
N GLU A 149 -23.08 1.52 -6.84
CA GLU A 149 -24.13 2.03 -7.72
C GLU A 149 -23.71 3.35 -8.39
N TYR A 150 -22.86 4.13 -7.71
CA TYR A 150 -22.31 5.39 -8.22
C TYR A 150 -21.05 5.22 -9.09
N TRP A 151 -20.81 4.03 -9.67
CA TRP A 151 -19.59 3.76 -10.46
C TRP A 151 -19.27 4.79 -11.57
N PRO A 152 -20.23 5.46 -12.24
CA PRO A 152 -19.88 6.47 -13.23
C PRO A 152 -19.18 7.68 -12.58
N HIS A 153 -19.59 8.06 -11.36
CA HIS A 153 -18.95 9.12 -10.57
C HIS A 153 -17.53 8.72 -10.15
N PHE A 154 -17.32 7.45 -9.78
CA PHE A 154 -15.98 6.92 -9.48
C PHE A 154 -15.06 6.97 -10.70
N LEU A 155 -15.56 6.59 -11.88
CA LEU A 155 -14.77 6.68 -13.11
C LEU A 155 -14.46 8.14 -13.48
N ALA A 156 -15.43 9.05 -13.34
CA ALA A 156 -15.19 10.47 -13.57
C ALA A 156 -14.14 11.03 -12.60
N ALA A 157 -14.25 10.70 -11.31
CA ALA A 157 -13.27 11.11 -10.30
C ALA A 157 -11.88 10.50 -10.57
N ALA A 158 -11.81 9.22 -10.94
CA ALA A 158 -10.55 8.57 -11.32
C ALA A 158 -9.95 9.22 -12.58
N ALA A 159 -10.76 9.58 -13.57
CA ALA A 159 -10.32 10.29 -14.75
C ALA A 159 -9.77 11.70 -14.40
N VAL A 160 -10.42 12.42 -13.48
CA VAL A 160 -9.91 13.71 -12.98
C VAL A 160 -8.57 13.52 -12.26
N VAL A 161 -8.42 12.49 -11.42
CA VAL A 161 -7.16 12.17 -10.74
C VAL A 161 -6.05 11.83 -11.74
N LEU A 162 -6.35 11.01 -12.76
CA LEU A 162 -5.42 10.64 -13.82
C LEU A 162 -5.05 11.85 -14.71
N ALA A 163 -6.01 12.69 -15.08
CA ALA A 163 -5.76 13.93 -15.79
C ALA A 163 -4.88 14.87 -14.93
N ALA A 164 -5.19 14.98 -13.64
CA ALA A 164 -4.37 15.68 -12.67
C ALA A 164 -3.01 15.01 -12.42
N LEU A 165 -2.66 13.88 -13.03
CA LEU A 165 -1.29 13.37 -13.12
C LEU A 165 -0.68 13.62 -14.50
N ALA A 166 -1.48 13.51 -15.55
CA ALA A 166 -1.05 13.58 -16.93
C ALA A 166 -0.77 15.02 -17.40
N VAL A 167 -1.53 16.04 -16.96
CA VAL A 167 -1.37 17.42 -17.44
C VAL A 167 -0.04 18.01 -16.93
N PRO A 168 0.95 18.25 -17.82
CA PRO A 168 2.18 18.91 -17.43
C PRO A 168 1.89 20.39 -17.15
N LEU A 169 2.30 20.92 -16.00
CA LEU A 169 2.17 22.35 -15.65
C LEU A 169 3.27 23.21 -16.31
N GLY A 170 3.85 22.74 -17.41
CA GLY A 170 5.01 23.33 -18.08
C GLY A 170 6.16 22.33 -18.28
N SER A 171 7.22 22.80 -18.94
CA SER A 171 8.45 22.03 -19.13
C SER A 171 9.05 21.67 -17.77
N PRO A 172 9.16 20.39 -17.42
CA PRO A 172 9.59 20.00 -16.08
C PRO A 172 11.05 20.43 -15.88
N GLY A 173 11.29 21.22 -14.84
CA GLY A 173 12.63 21.69 -14.51
C GLY A 173 13.54 20.55 -14.03
N ILE A 174 14.80 20.89 -13.79
CA ILE A 174 15.79 19.93 -13.27
C ILE A 174 15.39 19.36 -11.90
N VAL A 175 14.62 20.15 -11.12
CA VAL A 175 14.15 19.74 -9.80
C VAL A 175 13.07 18.67 -9.95
N GLU A 176 12.06 18.90 -10.79
CA GLU A 176 10.92 18.02 -11.00
C GLU A 176 11.31 16.67 -11.60
N THR A 177 12.34 16.65 -12.45
CA THR A 177 12.86 15.45 -13.12
C THR A 177 13.92 14.69 -12.31
N SER A 178 14.31 15.22 -11.15
CA SER A 178 15.32 14.61 -10.28
C SER A 178 14.82 13.34 -9.56
N SER A 179 15.76 12.50 -9.14
CA SER A 179 15.54 11.32 -8.30
C SER A 179 14.97 11.71 -6.94
N ALA A 180 15.32 12.90 -6.43
CA ALA A 180 14.76 13.41 -5.18
C ALA A 180 13.27 13.71 -5.35
N ALA A 181 12.87 14.39 -6.42
CA ALA A 181 11.45 14.61 -6.73
C ALA A 181 10.72 13.28 -6.96
N GLN A 182 11.30 12.35 -7.72
CA GLN A 182 10.70 11.04 -7.95
C GLN A 182 10.56 10.23 -6.65
N GLY A 183 11.59 10.20 -5.81
CA GLY A 183 11.58 9.56 -4.50
C GLY A 183 10.51 10.16 -3.59
N PHE A 184 10.41 11.49 -3.54
CA PHE A 184 9.36 12.18 -2.79
C PHE A 184 7.95 11.77 -3.27
N ARG A 185 7.70 11.73 -4.59
CA ARG A 185 6.40 11.33 -5.14
C ARG A 185 6.03 9.91 -4.73
N TRP A 186 6.98 8.96 -4.84
CA TRP A 186 6.77 7.58 -4.44
C TRP A 186 6.54 7.46 -2.93
N SER A 187 7.32 8.17 -2.11
CA SER A 187 7.11 8.20 -0.67
C SER A 187 5.74 8.79 -0.31
N ALA A 188 5.29 9.85 -0.97
CA ALA A 188 3.95 10.40 -0.76
C ALA A 188 2.84 9.43 -1.16
N PHE A 189 2.99 8.75 -2.30
CA PHE A 189 2.06 7.72 -2.75
C PHE A 189 1.97 6.56 -1.76
N LEU A 190 3.12 6.02 -1.35
CA LEU A 190 3.19 4.94 -0.38
C LEU A 190 2.63 5.37 0.99
N ALA A 191 2.91 6.59 1.44
CA ALA A 191 2.33 7.11 2.67
C ALA A 191 0.80 7.13 2.60
N ALA A 192 0.19 7.56 1.49
CA ALA A 192 -1.26 7.50 1.33
C ALA A 192 -1.79 6.06 1.36
N VAL A 193 -1.14 5.14 0.65
CA VAL A 193 -1.55 3.72 0.62
C VAL A 193 -1.49 3.09 2.01
N PHE A 194 -0.38 3.29 2.72
CA PHE A 194 -0.20 2.73 4.05
C PHE A 194 -1.09 3.39 5.10
N ALA A 195 -1.37 4.69 4.97
CA ALA A 195 -2.39 5.36 5.78
C ALA A 195 -3.77 4.74 5.56
N GLY A 196 -4.14 4.46 4.29
CA GLY A 196 -5.39 3.77 3.96
C GLY A 196 -5.45 2.37 4.56
N MET A 197 -4.34 1.61 4.49
CA MET A 197 -4.21 0.29 5.10
C MET A 197 -4.36 0.33 6.64
N THR A 198 -3.79 1.34 7.31
CA THR A 198 -3.96 1.54 8.76
C THR A 198 -5.38 1.98 9.12
N ALA A 199 -6.00 2.82 8.28
CA ALA A 199 -7.37 3.29 8.48
C ALA A 199 -8.43 2.21 8.17
N TRP A 200 -8.07 1.21 7.35
CA TRP A 200 -8.99 0.19 6.84
C TRP A 200 -9.84 -0.47 7.93
N PRO A 201 -9.30 -0.96 9.06
CA PRO A 201 -10.15 -1.64 10.04
C PRO A 201 -11.18 -0.75 10.72
N PHE A 202 -10.87 0.55 10.87
CA PHE A 202 -11.77 1.52 11.46
C PHE A 202 -12.89 1.91 10.50
N VAL A 203 -12.53 2.11 9.22
CA VAL A 203 -13.48 2.44 8.15
C VAL A 203 -14.46 1.29 7.90
N TYR A 204 -14.00 0.04 8.05
CA TYR A 204 -14.78 -1.15 7.70
C TYR A 204 -15.38 -1.87 8.93
N GLY A 205 -15.19 -1.34 10.14
CA GLY A 205 -15.66 -1.98 11.37
C GLY A 205 -15.03 -3.35 11.66
N THR A 206 -13.92 -3.72 11.01
CA THR A 206 -13.25 -5.02 11.20
C THR A 206 -12.29 -5.03 12.40
N GLY A 207 -12.40 -4.01 13.27
CA GLY A 207 -11.64 -3.88 14.51
C GLY A 207 -11.73 -5.14 15.38
N GLY A 208 -10.60 -5.54 15.97
CA GLY A 208 -10.53 -6.72 16.83
C GLY A 208 -10.19 -8.04 16.11
N SER A 209 -10.23 -8.07 14.77
CA SER A 209 -9.73 -9.24 14.03
C SER A 209 -8.19 -9.30 13.97
N GLY A 210 -7.62 -10.50 13.92
CA GLY A 210 -6.16 -10.67 13.74
C GLY A 210 -5.63 -9.98 12.47
N ALA A 211 -6.42 -10.00 11.39
CA ALA A 211 -6.12 -9.29 10.15
C ALA A 211 -6.10 -7.76 10.35
N ALA A 212 -7.03 -7.21 11.14
CA ALA A 212 -7.03 -5.79 11.47
C ALA A 212 -5.75 -5.38 12.21
N TYR A 213 -5.34 -6.13 13.25
CA TYR A 213 -4.09 -5.85 13.96
C TYR A 213 -2.87 -5.91 13.05
N ALA A 214 -2.78 -6.92 12.18
CA ALA A 214 -1.71 -7.04 11.20
C ALA A 214 -1.68 -5.84 10.24
N SER A 215 -2.85 -5.42 9.75
CA SER A 215 -2.95 -4.28 8.83
C SER A 215 -2.54 -2.96 9.48
N ILE A 216 -2.92 -2.72 10.73
CA ILE A 216 -2.57 -1.52 11.50
C ILE A 216 -1.06 -1.48 11.76
N LEU A 217 -0.48 -2.60 12.20
CA LEU A 217 0.94 -2.69 12.52
C LEU A 217 1.80 -2.51 11.27
N VAL A 218 1.55 -3.31 10.24
CA VAL A 218 2.31 -3.29 8.98
C VAL A 218 2.12 -1.95 8.28
N GLY A 219 0.87 -1.50 8.13
CA GLY A 219 0.55 -0.20 7.54
C GLY A 219 1.21 0.94 8.32
N GLY A 220 1.14 0.93 9.65
CA GLY A 220 1.70 1.99 10.49
C GLY A 220 3.22 2.10 10.35
N VAL A 221 3.95 0.98 10.44
CA VAL A 221 5.41 0.97 10.29
C VAL A 221 5.83 1.50 8.92
N PHE A 222 5.20 1.02 7.84
CA PHE A 222 5.53 1.47 6.50
C PHE A 222 5.07 2.91 6.20
N PHE A 223 3.98 3.36 6.83
CA PHE A 223 3.54 4.75 6.79
C PHE A 223 4.61 5.69 7.36
N PHE A 224 5.12 5.41 8.56
CA PHE A 224 6.20 6.21 9.15
C PHE A 224 7.49 6.15 8.33
N GLY A 225 7.82 4.98 7.76
CA GLY A 225 8.94 4.84 6.82
C GLY A 225 8.77 5.72 5.58
N ALA A 226 7.56 5.77 5.02
CA ALA A 226 7.23 6.62 3.87
C ALA A 226 7.30 8.11 4.23
N LEU A 227 6.83 8.53 5.41
CA LEU A 227 6.98 9.90 5.90
C LEU A 227 8.45 10.29 6.09
N ALA A 228 9.27 9.39 6.65
CA ALA A 228 10.71 9.61 6.75
C ALA A 228 11.35 9.78 5.36
N GLY A 229 10.93 8.98 4.38
CA GLY A 229 11.31 9.13 2.97
C GLY A 229 10.92 10.49 2.40
N MET A 230 9.69 10.96 2.63
CA MET A 230 9.24 12.30 2.22
C MET A 230 10.11 13.40 2.83
N GLY A 231 10.45 13.29 4.12
CA GLY A 231 11.35 14.25 4.79
C GLY A 231 12.75 14.25 4.19
N LEU A 232 13.32 13.07 3.95
CA LEU A 232 14.65 12.90 3.36
C LEU A 232 14.72 13.48 1.94
N PHE A 233 13.81 13.06 1.06
CA PHE A 233 13.78 13.52 -0.33
C PHE A 233 13.34 14.99 -0.44
N GLY A 234 12.47 15.46 0.46
CA GLY A 234 12.08 16.87 0.55
C GLY A 234 13.27 17.78 0.83
N ARG A 235 14.18 17.38 1.73
CA ARG A 235 15.43 18.10 1.99
C ARG A 235 16.37 18.09 0.78
N GLN A 236 16.45 16.98 0.05
CA GLN A 236 17.23 16.91 -1.20
C GLN A 236 16.66 17.80 -2.31
N ILE A 237 15.33 17.92 -2.40
CA ILE A 237 14.66 18.86 -3.33
C ILE A 237 15.02 20.30 -2.98
N ILE A 238 15.00 20.67 -1.69
CA ILE A 238 15.40 22.00 -1.24
C ILE A 238 16.85 22.26 -1.65
N LEU A 239 17.77 21.36 -1.30
CA LEU A 239 19.19 21.45 -1.67
C LEU A 239 19.39 21.66 -3.18
N LEU A 240 18.68 20.88 -4.01
CA LEU A 240 18.75 21.01 -5.46
C LEU A 240 18.23 22.37 -5.95
N ARG A 241 17.15 22.89 -5.36
CA ARG A 241 16.66 24.24 -5.67
C ARG A 241 17.68 25.31 -5.32
N GLU A 242 18.41 25.16 -4.21
CA GLU A 242 19.46 26.10 -3.84
C GLU A 242 20.59 26.11 -4.88
N MET A 243 21.05 24.92 -5.30
CA MET A 243 22.06 24.78 -6.34
C MET A 243 21.60 25.35 -7.68
N ALA A 244 20.34 25.08 -8.06
CA ALA A 244 19.73 25.62 -9.28
C ALA A 244 19.62 27.16 -9.25
N ALA A 245 19.38 27.74 -8.06
CA ALA A 245 19.30 29.19 -7.86
C ALA A 245 20.67 29.88 -7.75
N GLY A 246 21.77 29.21 -8.13
CA GLY A 246 23.12 29.79 -8.14
C GLY A 246 23.97 29.51 -6.89
N ARG A 247 23.45 28.84 -5.86
CA ARG A 247 24.24 28.44 -4.67
C ARG A 247 25.03 27.14 -4.90
N HIS A 248 25.66 27.04 -6.07
CA HIS A 248 26.56 25.95 -6.44
C HIS A 248 28.01 26.45 -6.47
N LEU A 249 28.96 25.55 -6.20
CA LEU A 249 30.40 25.78 -6.36
C LEU A 249 30.81 25.72 -7.83
N ALA A 250 30.20 24.83 -8.60
CA ALA A 250 30.42 24.69 -10.03
C ALA A 250 29.16 24.17 -10.73
N HIS A 251 28.98 24.61 -11.98
CA HIS A 251 27.99 24.08 -12.90
C HIS A 251 28.71 23.66 -14.17
N PHE A 252 28.72 22.35 -14.44
CA PHE A 252 29.33 21.78 -15.64
C PHE A 252 28.25 21.44 -16.65
N THR A 253 28.46 21.89 -17.88
CA THR A 253 27.67 21.53 -19.06
C THR A 253 28.57 20.77 -20.01
N TYR A 254 28.10 19.63 -20.53
CA TYR A 254 28.89 18.77 -21.40
C TYR A 254 28.30 18.73 -22.81
N GLU A 255 29.17 18.61 -23.79
CA GLU A 255 28.76 18.25 -25.15
C GLU A 255 28.14 16.85 -25.16
N PRO A 256 27.13 16.58 -26.01
CA PRO A 256 26.43 15.29 -26.04
C PRO A 256 27.37 14.09 -26.23
N GLU A 257 28.43 14.23 -27.02
CA GLU A 257 29.42 13.17 -27.26
C GLU A 257 30.29 12.87 -26.05
N GLU A 258 30.72 13.91 -25.34
CA GLU A 258 31.51 13.79 -24.12
C GLU A 258 30.67 13.12 -23.02
N TRP A 259 29.41 13.55 -22.91
CA TRP A 259 28.45 12.97 -21.99
C TRP A 259 28.18 11.49 -22.28
N LEU A 260 27.94 11.15 -23.54
CA LEU A 260 27.70 9.77 -23.98
C LEU A 260 28.88 8.86 -23.62
N ARG A 261 30.11 9.35 -23.80
CA ARG A 261 31.33 8.62 -23.45
C ARG A 261 31.41 8.36 -21.96
N TYR A 262 31.14 9.37 -21.14
CA TYR A 262 31.09 9.25 -19.69
C TYR A 262 30.01 8.26 -19.23
N VAL A 263 28.78 8.36 -19.75
CA VAL A 263 27.67 7.47 -19.37
C VAL A 263 27.99 6.01 -19.71
N ARG A 264 28.57 5.74 -20.89
CA ARG A 264 28.99 4.38 -21.28
C ARG A 264 30.06 3.83 -20.35
N TRP A 265 31.06 4.64 -20.03
CA TRP A 265 32.15 4.25 -19.13
C TRP A 265 31.65 4.00 -17.70
N ASN A 266 30.88 4.94 -17.11
CA ASN A 266 30.36 4.79 -15.75
C ASN A 266 29.44 3.56 -15.63
N PHE A 267 28.61 3.31 -16.65
CA PHE A 267 27.75 2.13 -16.70
C PHE A 267 28.55 0.81 -16.73
N GLY A 268 29.65 0.76 -17.49
CA GLY A 268 30.55 -0.40 -17.51
C GLY A 268 31.13 -0.70 -16.13
N GLN A 269 31.63 0.35 -15.46
CA GLN A 269 32.19 0.26 -14.11
C GLN A 269 31.18 -0.21 -13.06
N GLU A 270 29.93 0.28 -13.14
CA GLU A 270 28.87 -0.15 -12.22
C GLU A 270 28.47 -1.62 -12.41
N ILE A 271 28.41 -2.06 -13.66
CA ILE A 271 28.08 -3.46 -13.98
C ILE A 271 29.18 -4.39 -13.51
N GLU A 272 30.44 -4.08 -13.79
CA GLU A 272 31.58 -4.92 -13.39
C GLU A 272 31.63 -5.11 -11.88
N ARG A 273 31.43 -4.03 -11.12
CA ARG A 273 31.40 -4.09 -9.65
C ARG A 273 30.25 -4.95 -9.11
N LYS A 274 29.07 -4.89 -9.75
CA LYS A 274 27.87 -5.63 -9.29
C LYS A 274 27.83 -7.08 -9.76
N LYS A 275 28.48 -7.41 -10.89
CA LYS A 275 28.51 -8.77 -11.46
C LYS A 275 29.08 -9.79 -10.48
N ALA A 276 30.23 -9.50 -9.85
CA ALA A 276 30.87 -10.42 -8.92
C ALA A 276 29.98 -10.71 -7.70
N LEU A 277 29.38 -9.66 -7.12
CA LEU A 277 28.46 -9.81 -5.98
C LEU A 277 27.20 -10.59 -6.37
N TRP A 278 26.62 -10.30 -7.54
CA TRP A 278 25.44 -11.01 -8.03
C TRP A 278 25.74 -12.50 -8.28
N PHE A 279 26.88 -12.80 -8.91
CA PHE A 279 27.32 -14.17 -9.14
C PHE A 279 27.52 -14.94 -7.82
N LEU A 280 28.10 -14.29 -6.81
CA LEU A 280 28.26 -14.88 -5.48
C LEU A 280 26.91 -15.21 -4.83
N ILE A 281 25.96 -14.26 -4.83
CA ILE A 281 24.62 -14.49 -4.27
C ILE A 281 23.92 -15.64 -5.00
N PHE A 282 23.97 -15.64 -6.33
CA PHE A 282 23.40 -16.70 -7.16
C PHE A 282 24.01 -18.06 -6.84
N ALA A 283 25.34 -18.16 -6.76
CA ALA A 283 26.04 -19.41 -6.45
C ALA A 283 25.67 -19.95 -5.06
N VAL A 284 25.63 -19.09 -4.04
CA VAL A 284 25.22 -19.50 -2.68
C VAL A 284 23.76 -19.96 -2.66
N SER A 285 22.85 -19.21 -3.29
CA SER A 285 21.44 -19.60 -3.37
C SER A 285 21.25 -20.93 -4.10
N LEU A 286 22.01 -21.18 -5.16
CA LEU A 286 21.99 -22.44 -5.90
C LEU A 286 22.48 -23.61 -5.03
N VAL A 287 23.61 -23.46 -4.33
CA VAL A 287 24.17 -24.50 -3.46
C VAL A 287 23.23 -24.82 -2.30
N VAL A 288 22.68 -23.79 -1.63
CA VAL A 288 21.73 -23.98 -0.54
C VAL A 288 20.46 -24.66 -1.04
N GLY A 289 19.88 -24.14 -2.13
CA GLY A 289 18.66 -24.69 -2.71
C GLY A 289 18.83 -26.16 -3.13
N LEU A 290 19.94 -26.50 -3.79
CA LEU A 290 20.23 -27.88 -4.18
C LEU A 290 20.51 -28.78 -2.97
N GLY A 291 21.20 -28.26 -1.95
CA GLY A 291 21.46 -28.96 -0.70
C GLY A 291 20.17 -29.38 0.01
N PHE A 292 19.19 -28.46 0.12
CA PHE A 292 17.86 -28.79 0.66
C PHE A 292 17.17 -29.89 -0.14
N MET A 293 17.23 -29.82 -1.47
CA MET A 293 16.61 -30.80 -2.36
C MET A 293 17.23 -32.20 -2.20
N ILE A 294 18.56 -32.30 -2.07
CA ILE A 294 19.28 -33.56 -1.90
C ILE A 294 19.07 -34.15 -0.49
N ALA A 295 19.04 -33.31 0.55
CA ALA A 295 18.99 -33.74 1.94
C ALA A 295 17.58 -34.21 2.38
N LEU A 296 16.53 -33.48 2.00
CA LEU A 296 15.16 -33.78 2.45
C LEU A 296 14.40 -34.71 1.50
N ARG A 297 14.70 -34.64 0.19
CA ARG A 297 14.09 -35.48 -0.88
C ARG A 297 12.56 -35.55 -0.85
N ASP A 298 11.90 -34.53 -0.32
CA ASP A 298 10.45 -34.42 -0.25
C ASP A 298 9.91 -33.38 -1.25
N ALA A 299 8.60 -33.42 -1.50
CA ALA A 299 7.96 -32.45 -2.41
C ALA A 299 8.11 -31.00 -1.91
N ALA A 300 8.22 -30.81 -0.59
CA ALA A 300 8.41 -29.49 0.01
C ALA A 300 9.77 -28.87 -0.38
N SER A 301 10.85 -29.66 -0.39
CA SER A 301 12.19 -29.20 -0.80
C SER A 301 12.25 -28.71 -2.25
N VAL A 302 11.51 -29.36 -3.16
CA VAL A 302 11.35 -28.91 -4.55
C VAL A 302 10.63 -27.55 -4.59
N GLY A 303 9.59 -27.38 -3.78
CA GLY A 303 8.87 -26.11 -3.64
C GLY A 303 9.77 -24.98 -3.14
N VAL A 304 10.58 -25.23 -2.11
CA VAL A 304 11.55 -24.24 -1.58
C VAL A 304 12.57 -23.86 -2.65
N PHE A 305 13.12 -24.84 -3.38
CA PHE A 305 14.05 -24.58 -4.48
C PHE A 305 13.41 -23.72 -5.58
N ALA A 306 12.18 -24.05 -6.01
CA ALA A 306 11.45 -23.30 -7.01
C ALA A 306 11.19 -21.85 -6.57
N VAL A 307 10.80 -21.63 -5.30
CA VAL A 307 10.60 -20.28 -4.74
C VAL A 307 11.91 -19.50 -4.69
N LEU A 308 13.01 -20.11 -4.23
CA LEU A 308 14.33 -19.49 -4.22
C LEU A 308 14.77 -19.10 -5.64
N MET A 309 14.57 -19.98 -6.62
CA MET A 309 14.93 -19.69 -8.00
C MET A 309 14.04 -18.62 -8.63
N GLY A 310 12.75 -18.61 -8.33
CA GLY A 310 11.83 -17.55 -8.72
C GLY A 310 12.27 -16.19 -8.14
N LEU A 311 12.62 -16.14 -6.86
CA LEU A 311 13.16 -14.94 -6.22
C LEU A 311 14.47 -14.49 -6.88
N MET A 312 15.37 -15.42 -7.21
CA MET A 312 16.60 -15.10 -7.94
C MET A 312 16.33 -14.51 -9.32
N ALA A 313 15.35 -15.05 -10.06
CA ALA A 313 14.95 -14.51 -11.35
C ALA A 313 14.42 -13.07 -11.23
N VAL A 314 13.60 -12.79 -10.21
CA VAL A 314 13.11 -11.43 -9.92
C VAL A 314 14.25 -10.49 -9.54
N LEU A 315 15.16 -10.91 -8.65
CA LEU A 315 16.32 -10.10 -8.26
C LEU A 315 17.26 -9.85 -9.42
N TRP A 316 17.46 -10.81 -10.32
CA TRP A 316 18.22 -10.63 -11.55
C TRP A 316 17.56 -9.61 -12.47
N LEU A 317 16.24 -9.71 -12.66
CA LEU A 317 15.48 -8.75 -13.46
C LEU A 317 15.62 -7.33 -12.92
N LEU A 318 15.60 -7.15 -11.59
CA LEU A 318 15.84 -5.85 -10.95
C LEU A 318 17.30 -5.39 -11.10
N ALA A 319 18.26 -6.28 -10.84
CA ALA A 319 19.68 -5.99 -10.89
C ALA A 319 20.15 -5.59 -12.29
N VAL A 320 19.53 -6.13 -13.34
CA VAL A 320 19.86 -5.82 -14.74
C VAL A 320 18.93 -4.76 -15.34
N GLY A 321 17.65 -4.80 -15.00
CA GLY A 321 16.62 -3.90 -15.51
C GLY A 321 16.81 -2.46 -15.02
N LEU A 322 17.03 -2.26 -13.72
CA LEU A 322 17.18 -0.92 -13.15
C LEU A 322 18.39 -0.17 -13.72
N PRO A 323 19.61 -0.75 -13.83
CA PRO A 323 20.72 -0.06 -14.48
C PRO A 323 20.45 0.24 -15.95
N ARG A 324 19.79 -0.67 -16.70
CA ARG A 324 19.47 -0.43 -18.11
C ARG A 324 18.48 0.72 -18.28
N LEU A 325 17.45 0.79 -17.44
CA LEU A 325 16.51 1.90 -17.40
C LEU A 325 17.20 3.22 -17.04
N THR A 326 18.07 3.17 -16.04
CA THR A 326 18.89 4.32 -15.63
C THR A 326 19.77 4.79 -16.78
N ARG A 327 20.52 3.89 -17.43
CA ARG A 327 21.31 4.21 -18.63
C ARG A 327 20.46 4.82 -19.74
N ARG A 328 19.29 4.26 -20.06
CA ARG A 328 18.41 4.81 -21.09
C ARG A 328 18.00 6.24 -20.77
N ARG A 329 17.59 6.50 -19.52
CA ARG A 329 17.24 7.84 -19.05
C ARG A 329 18.43 8.80 -19.15
N ASP A 330 19.59 8.33 -18.73
CA ASP A 330 20.85 9.07 -18.67
C ASP A 330 21.37 9.47 -20.07
N LEU A 331 21.05 8.68 -21.10
CA LEU A 331 21.39 8.96 -22.50
C LEU A 331 20.54 10.08 -23.13
N HIS A 332 19.32 10.31 -22.64
CA HIS A 332 18.38 11.29 -23.21
C HIS A 332 18.39 12.63 -22.46
N ARG A 333 19.18 12.76 -21.41
CA ARG A 333 19.24 13.96 -20.57
C ARG A 333 20.42 14.85 -20.99
N PRO A 334 20.25 16.18 -20.92
CA PRO A 334 21.38 17.08 -21.10
C PRO A 334 22.44 16.76 -20.03
N GLY A 335 23.69 16.62 -20.45
CA GLY A 335 24.81 16.46 -19.53
C GLY A 335 24.98 17.74 -18.72
N GLN A 336 24.38 17.79 -17.54
CA GLN A 336 24.50 18.90 -16.60
C GLN A 336 24.81 18.37 -15.21
N VAL A 337 25.76 19.01 -14.55
CA VAL A 337 26.17 18.69 -13.18
C VAL A 337 26.24 19.96 -12.36
N TYR A 338 25.55 19.96 -11.22
CA TYR A 338 25.65 21.04 -10.23
C TYR A 338 26.37 20.50 -9.01
N VAL A 339 27.52 21.09 -8.69
CA VAL A 339 28.31 20.73 -7.52
C VAL A 339 28.08 21.79 -6.45
N GLY A 340 27.41 21.44 -5.35
CA GLY A 340 27.22 22.29 -4.18
C GLY A 340 28.15 21.91 -3.03
N ARG A 341 28.09 22.68 -1.93
CA ARG A 341 28.87 22.40 -0.70
C ARG A 341 28.44 21.13 0.03
N ARG A 342 27.15 20.81 -0.02
CA ARG A 342 26.51 19.70 0.73
C ARG A 342 25.90 18.63 -0.18
N GLY A 343 26.14 18.72 -1.48
CA GLY A 343 25.64 17.73 -2.41
C GLY A 343 26.05 17.99 -3.84
N VAL A 344 25.80 17.00 -4.69
CA VAL A 344 25.97 17.09 -6.14
C VAL A 344 24.71 16.59 -6.82
N TYR A 345 24.26 17.31 -7.83
CA TYR A 345 23.30 16.83 -8.81
C TYR A 345 24.05 16.30 -10.01
N LEU A 346 23.89 15.01 -10.29
CA LEU A 346 24.51 14.34 -11.43
C LEU A 346 23.45 13.50 -12.12
N ASN A 347 23.13 13.85 -13.36
CA ASN A 347 22.23 13.07 -14.22
C ASN A 347 20.80 12.87 -13.68
N GLY A 348 20.28 13.89 -13.03
CA GLY A 348 19.02 13.77 -12.31
C GLY A 348 19.12 13.05 -10.98
N THR A 349 20.27 12.53 -10.57
CA THR A 349 20.46 11.95 -9.25
C THR A 349 21.01 13.00 -8.30
N VAL A 350 20.37 13.18 -7.15
CA VAL A 350 20.88 14.07 -6.09
C VAL A 350 21.64 13.23 -5.08
N HIS A 351 22.92 13.52 -4.91
CA HIS A 351 23.74 13.00 -3.84
C HIS A 351 23.92 14.10 -2.81
N SER A 352 23.60 13.81 -1.55
CA SER A 352 23.70 14.77 -0.44
C SER A 352 24.58 14.21 0.67
N TRP A 353 25.44 15.04 1.24
CA TRP A 353 26.22 14.77 2.44
C TRP A 353 25.98 15.88 3.48
N GLY A 354 26.26 15.58 4.75
CA GLY A 354 25.94 16.50 5.85
C GLY A 354 24.47 16.44 6.30
N MET A 355 23.75 15.37 5.92
CA MET A 355 22.39 15.07 6.39
C MET A 355 22.35 13.70 7.06
N LEU A 356 21.72 13.60 8.24
CA LEU A 356 21.37 12.32 8.91
C LEU A 356 22.50 11.27 8.89
N GLY A 357 23.64 11.60 9.48
CA GLY A 357 24.79 10.69 9.57
C GLY A 357 25.60 10.51 8.28
N SER A 358 25.24 11.20 7.18
CA SER A 358 26.08 11.26 5.99
C SER A 358 27.20 12.29 6.13
N ARG A 359 28.41 11.93 5.70
CA ARG A 359 29.60 12.81 5.75
C ARG A 359 30.40 12.67 4.47
N LEU A 360 30.98 13.77 4.01
CA LEU A 360 31.97 13.74 2.94
C LEU A 360 33.29 13.16 3.47
N GLU A 361 33.77 12.08 2.88
CA GLU A 361 34.96 11.36 3.36
C GLU A 361 36.21 11.78 2.58
N SER A 362 36.12 11.83 1.25
CA SER A 362 37.26 12.24 0.43
C SER A 362 36.84 12.81 -0.92
N VAL A 363 37.68 13.71 -1.43
CA VAL A 363 37.54 14.28 -2.78
C VAL A 363 38.92 14.34 -3.43
N ARG A 364 39.03 13.75 -4.62
CA ARG A 364 40.28 13.74 -5.40
C ARG A 364 40.00 13.87 -6.89
N MET A 365 40.95 14.43 -7.61
CA MET A 365 40.94 14.47 -9.07
C MET A 365 41.61 13.20 -9.60
N GLU A 366 40.97 12.52 -10.55
CA GLU A 366 41.53 11.37 -11.27
C GLU A 366 41.54 11.68 -12.77
N ASN A 367 42.68 11.45 -13.43
CA ASN A 367 42.86 11.81 -14.84
C ASN A 367 42.55 10.65 -15.81
N ALA A 368 42.52 9.41 -15.32
CA ALA A 368 42.31 8.21 -16.12
C ALA A 368 41.07 7.42 -15.63
N PRO A 369 40.35 6.74 -16.54
CA PRO A 369 40.47 6.79 -18.00
C PRO A 369 39.85 8.06 -18.63
N LEU A 370 39.12 8.84 -17.84
CA LEU A 370 38.59 10.17 -18.19
C LEU A 370 38.86 11.11 -17.00
N PRO A 371 39.15 12.40 -17.23
CA PRO A 371 39.30 13.37 -16.16
C PRO A 371 37.98 13.50 -15.39
N HIS A 372 38.00 13.15 -14.10
CA HIS A 372 36.83 13.21 -13.24
C HIS A 372 37.21 13.49 -11.78
N ILE A 373 36.29 14.13 -11.06
CA ILE A 373 36.37 14.30 -9.61
C ILE A 373 35.74 13.04 -8.98
N LEU A 374 36.56 12.27 -8.26
CA LEU A 374 36.06 11.20 -7.41
C LEU A 374 35.69 11.78 -6.06
N LEU A 375 34.39 11.77 -5.78
CA LEU A 375 33.79 12.17 -4.52
C LEU A 375 33.34 10.92 -3.77
N VAL A 376 33.83 10.72 -2.55
CA VAL A 376 33.41 9.63 -1.67
C VAL A 376 32.76 10.22 -0.44
N TYR A 377 31.51 9.84 -0.19
CA TYR A 377 30.80 10.18 1.03
C TYR A 377 30.32 8.91 1.73
N SER A 378 30.20 8.95 3.05
CA SER A 378 29.61 7.85 3.81
C SER A 378 28.18 8.16 4.20
N VAL A 379 27.38 7.11 4.37
CA VAL A 379 26.04 7.16 4.96
C VAL A 379 26.02 6.19 6.13
N LEU A 380 25.45 6.63 7.25
CA LEU A 380 25.27 5.76 8.41
C LEU A 380 24.17 4.74 8.10
N MET A 381 24.50 3.45 8.22
CA MET A 381 23.57 2.34 8.08
C MET A 381 23.55 1.52 9.37
N MET A 382 22.38 0.97 9.68
CA MET A 382 22.21 -0.02 10.74
C MET A 382 22.03 -1.38 10.09
N SER A 383 22.77 -2.41 10.54
CA SER A 383 22.38 -3.79 10.24
C SER A 383 22.71 -4.76 11.37
N GLY A 384 22.07 -5.93 11.32
CA GLY A 384 22.24 -7.00 12.29
C GLY A 384 21.28 -6.91 13.48
N ARG A 385 21.25 -7.99 14.26
CA ARG A 385 20.35 -8.19 15.41
C ARG A 385 20.65 -7.26 16.60
N ILE A 386 21.85 -6.67 16.64
CA ILE A 386 22.37 -5.81 17.73
C ILE A 386 22.43 -4.32 17.29
N LEU A 387 21.77 -3.92 16.20
CA LEU A 387 21.79 -2.53 15.70
C LEU A 387 23.23 -1.99 15.53
N TYR A 388 24.12 -2.77 14.91
CA TYR A 388 25.48 -2.33 14.64
C TYR A 388 25.48 -1.20 13.61
N LEU A 389 26.00 -0.04 14.01
CA LEU A 389 26.14 1.14 13.17
C LEU A 389 27.43 1.05 12.37
N PHE A 390 27.32 1.01 11.05
CA PHE A 390 28.47 1.10 10.15
C PHE A 390 28.26 2.18 9.11
N ARG A 391 29.37 2.64 8.52
CA ARG A 391 29.37 3.68 7.48
C ARG A 391 29.53 3.04 6.12
N HIS A 392 28.48 3.11 5.30
CA HIS A 392 28.54 2.67 3.91
C HIS A 392 29.10 3.79 3.04
N ARG A 393 30.20 3.52 2.33
CA ARG A 393 30.85 4.49 1.44
C ARG A 393 30.23 4.45 0.05
N VAL A 394 29.78 5.60 -0.42
CA VAL A 394 29.24 5.82 -1.77
C VAL A 394 30.23 6.65 -2.55
N SER A 395 30.65 6.16 -3.72
CA SER A 395 31.51 6.87 -4.65
C SER A 395 30.70 7.47 -5.80
N VAL A 396 30.93 8.76 -6.06
CA VAL A 396 30.35 9.53 -7.15
C VAL A 396 31.48 10.04 -8.03
N ARG A 397 31.39 9.81 -9.34
CA ARG A 397 32.39 10.22 -10.32
C ARG A 397 31.83 11.37 -11.13
N ILE A 398 32.33 12.59 -10.93
CA ILE A 398 31.85 13.78 -11.64
C ILE A 398 32.81 14.05 -12.80
N PRO A 399 32.40 13.91 -14.07
CA PRO A 399 33.30 14.18 -15.19
C PRO A 399 33.69 15.66 -15.20
N VAL A 400 34.91 15.99 -15.60
CA VAL A 400 35.32 17.39 -15.80
C VAL A 400 35.26 17.69 -17.30
N PRO A 401 34.50 18.71 -17.75
CA PRO A 401 34.42 19.05 -19.18
C PRO A 401 35.80 19.37 -19.76
N ARG A 402 35.99 19.06 -21.04
CA ARG A 402 37.22 19.45 -21.77
C ARG A 402 37.49 20.95 -21.65
N GLY A 403 38.74 21.29 -21.34
CA GLY A 403 39.18 22.69 -21.21
C GLY A 403 38.82 23.36 -19.88
N GLN A 404 38.14 22.67 -18.97
CA GLN A 404 37.88 23.17 -17.60
C GLN A 404 38.81 22.51 -16.59
N ASP A 405 39.19 23.26 -15.55
CA ASP A 405 39.98 22.74 -14.44
C ASP A 405 39.09 22.44 -13.21
N GLY A 406 39.00 21.16 -12.84
CA GLY A 406 38.27 20.70 -11.67
C GLY A 406 38.99 20.94 -10.33
N THR A 407 40.26 21.35 -10.32
CA THR A 407 41.07 21.46 -9.09
C THR A 407 40.53 22.48 -8.09
N ALA A 408 39.96 23.59 -8.56
CA ALA A 408 39.34 24.61 -7.70
C ALA A 408 38.14 24.04 -6.95
N VAL A 409 37.31 23.23 -7.63
CA VAL A 409 36.15 22.55 -7.03
C VAL A 409 36.60 21.54 -5.99
N VAL A 410 37.63 20.75 -6.28
CA VAL A 410 38.23 19.79 -5.34
C VAL A 410 38.74 20.50 -4.09
N ARG A 411 39.44 21.64 -4.26
CA ARG A 411 39.97 22.44 -3.13
C ARG A 411 38.84 22.97 -2.25
N ALA A 412 37.77 23.49 -2.86
CA ALA A 412 36.60 23.98 -2.15
C ALA A 412 35.91 22.86 -1.35
N LEU A 413 35.68 21.70 -1.97
CA LEU A 413 35.06 20.56 -1.29
C LEU A 413 35.94 19.95 -0.19
N ARG A 414 37.26 19.93 -0.36
CA ARG A 414 38.19 19.48 0.69
C ARG A 414 38.13 20.37 1.92
N LYS A 415 38.03 21.69 1.74
CA LYS A 415 37.88 22.64 2.84
C LYS A 415 36.63 22.33 3.67
N GLU A 416 35.52 22.02 3.01
CA GLU A 416 34.28 21.61 3.67
C GLU A 416 34.41 20.26 4.39
N ALA A 417 35.10 19.27 3.80
CA ALA A 417 35.28 17.95 4.41
C ALA A 417 36.05 17.99 5.74
N HIS A 418 37.00 18.92 5.89
CA HIS A 418 37.85 19.06 7.09
C HIS A 418 37.33 20.10 8.08
N GLY A 419 36.36 20.93 7.68
CA GLY A 419 35.77 21.99 8.52
C GLY A 419 34.61 21.51 9.40
N THR A 420 34.17 20.26 9.25
CA THR A 420 33.11 19.58 10.02
C THR A 420 33.65 18.36 10.71
#